data_AF-A0A257V848-F1
#
_entry.id   AF-A0A257V848-F1
#
_cell.length_a   1.000
_cell.length_b   1.000
_cell.length_c   1.000
_cell.angle_alpha   90.00
_cell.angle_beta   90.00
_cell.angle_gamma   90.00
#
_symmetry.space_group_name_H-M   'P 1'
#
loop_
_entity.id
_entity.type
_entity.pdbx_description
1 polymer ?
#
loop_
_entity_poly.entity_id
_entity_poly.type
_entity_poly.pdbx_seq_one_letter_code
_entity_poly.pdbx_strand_id
1 'polypeptide(L)'
;MGAFLLALAAAAAPEPTYIVERVVTVNGAVTRVSVFRNGVAVLARRRTGEAENLIRQPLSEIEMKVVTQVVEECYPGLARFGTVGDTPGPGRVELRVAPPGRDPLLIRYAVTAAPSLALSRLTQALDGLEARLVATRVTRDDLSMWEPAAGDRVELEDGRIVEVLSVAPSPEGAVVVHVQVGDGPATFFITDNELRRLAVRKVAK
;
A
#
# COMPACT_ATOMS: atom_id res chain seq x y z
N MET A 1 -42.66 3.61 -43.21
CA MET A 1 -41.72 2.64 -42.61
C MET A 1 -40.44 3.38 -42.27
N GLY A 2 -40.31 3.87 -41.03
CA GLY A 2 -39.11 4.57 -40.55
C GLY A 2 -38.29 3.63 -39.68
N ALA A 3 -37.08 3.31 -40.11
CA ALA A 3 -36.14 2.51 -39.33
C ALA A 3 -35.48 3.41 -38.26
N PHE A 4 -35.77 3.15 -36.99
CA PHE A 4 -35.03 3.71 -35.86
C PHE A 4 -33.73 2.91 -35.70
N LEU A 5 -32.60 3.52 -36.06
CA LEU A 5 -31.27 3.02 -35.70
C LEU A 5 -31.00 3.39 -34.23
N LEU A 6 -31.08 2.39 -33.35
CA LEU A 6 -30.61 2.50 -31.97
C LEU A 6 -29.07 2.44 -31.97
N ALA A 7 -28.43 3.61 -31.88
CA ALA A 7 -27.02 3.70 -31.55
C ALA A 7 -26.84 3.34 -30.07
N LEU A 8 -26.28 2.15 -29.79
CA LEU A 8 -25.75 1.82 -28.47
C LEU A 8 -24.55 2.72 -28.22
N ALA A 9 -24.74 3.77 -27.42
CA ALA A 9 -23.65 4.51 -26.81
C ALA A 9 -22.86 3.54 -25.93
N ALA A 10 -21.66 3.15 -26.39
CA ALA A 10 -20.70 2.46 -25.54
C ALA A 10 -20.34 3.43 -24.40
N ALA A 11 -20.86 3.18 -23.20
CA ALA A 11 -20.44 3.89 -22.01
C ALA A 11 -18.93 3.70 -21.86
N ALA A 12 -18.17 4.79 -21.92
CA ALA A 12 -16.73 4.76 -21.70
C ALA A 12 -16.47 4.10 -20.33
N ALA A 13 -15.58 3.11 -20.30
CA ALA A 13 -15.20 2.47 -19.04
C ALA A 13 -14.68 3.55 -18.08
N PRO A 14 -15.01 3.46 -16.77
CA PRO A 14 -14.52 4.43 -15.79
C PRO A 14 -13.00 4.47 -15.83
N GLU A 15 -12.42 5.68 -15.75
CA GLU A 15 -10.97 5.84 -15.75
C GLU A 15 -10.34 5.00 -14.64
N PRO A 16 -9.22 4.30 -14.90
CA PRO A 16 -8.50 3.59 -13.87
C PRO A 16 -8.09 4.52 -12.73
N THR A 17 -8.38 4.10 -11.50
CA THR A 17 -7.97 4.82 -10.28
C THR A 17 -6.49 4.62 -9.96
N TYR A 18 -5.83 3.66 -10.62
CA TYR A 18 -4.41 3.36 -10.48
C TYR A 18 -3.57 4.01 -11.58
N ILE A 19 -2.29 4.22 -11.27
CA ILE A 19 -1.24 4.55 -12.23
C ILE A 19 -0.58 3.27 -12.73
N VAL A 20 -0.29 2.35 -11.79
CA VAL A 20 0.28 1.05 -12.10
C VAL A 20 -0.18 0.02 -11.08
N GLU A 21 -0.42 -1.19 -11.55
CA GLU A 21 -0.70 -2.35 -10.71
C GLU A 21 0.02 -3.58 -11.27
N ARG A 22 0.71 -4.30 -10.40
CA ARG A 22 1.35 -5.57 -10.73
C ARG A 22 0.76 -6.67 -9.86
N VAL A 23 0.20 -7.69 -10.51
CA VAL A 23 -0.29 -8.92 -9.87
C VAL A 23 0.62 -10.07 -10.27
N VAL A 24 1.28 -10.67 -9.30
CA VAL A 24 2.15 -11.82 -9.48
C VAL A 24 1.48 -13.03 -8.86
N THR A 25 1.25 -14.07 -9.64
CA THR A 25 0.67 -15.34 -9.21
C THR A 25 1.71 -16.44 -9.37
N VAL A 26 2.09 -17.09 -8.28
CA VAL A 26 3.06 -18.21 -8.26
C VAL A 26 2.54 -19.28 -7.31
N ASN A 27 2.39 -20.53 -7.78
CA ASN A 27 1.97 -21.66 -6.94
C ASN A 27 0.72 -21.39 -6.07
N GLY A 28 -0.28 -20.68 -6.61
CA GLY A 28 -1.51 -20.32 -5.87
C GLY A 28 -1.38 -19.15 -4.89
N ALA A 29 -0.16 -18.64 -4.66
CA ALA A 29 0.06 -17.38 -3.96
C ALA A 29 -0.08 -16.21 -4.92
N VAL A 30 -0.76 -15.16 -4.49
CA VAL A 30 -0.98 -13.91 -5.24
C VAL A 30 -0.37 -12.76 -4.45
N THR A 31 0.51 -12.00 -5.09
CA THR A 31 1.04 -10.73 -4.58
C THR A 31 0.63 -9.62 -5.53
N ARG A 32 -0.02 -8.58 -5.00
CA ARG A 32 -0.45 -7.42 -5.75
C ARG A 32 0.17 -6.17 -5.17
N VAL A 33 0.83 -5.39 -6.02
CA VAL A 33 1.32 -4.05 -5.71
C VAL A 33 0.56 -3.06 -6.58
N SER A 34 -0.17 -2.14 -5.98
CA SER A 34 -0.97 -1.13 -6.68
C SER A 34 -0.56 0.26 -6.23
N VAL A 35 -0.37 1.18 -7.17
CA VAL A 35 -0.15 2.61 -6.91
C VAL A 35 -1.32 3.39 -7.48
N PHE A 36 -2.02 4.09 -6.60
CA PHE A 36 -3.23 4.84 -6.91
C PHE A 36 -2.92 6.30 -7.22
N ARG A 37 -3.74 6.90 -8.10
CA ARG A 37 -3.62 8.32 -8.50
C ARG A 37 -3.75 9.29 -7.32
N ASN A 38 -4.36 8.87 -6.22
CA ASN A 38 -4.46 9.64 -4.98
C ASN A 38 -3.21 9.54 -4.07
N GLY A 39 -2.09 9.01 -4.56
CA GLY A 39 -0.85 8.92 -3.80
C GLY A 39 -0.81 7.79 -2.78
N VAL A 40 -1.69 6.80 -2.87
CA VAL A 40 -1.70 5.63 -1.99
C VAL A 40 -1.06 4.45 -2.70
N ALA A 41 -0.14 3.76 -2.02
CA ALA A 41 0.35 2.45 -2.44
C ALA A 41 -0.25 1.34 -1.57
N VAL A 42 -0.61 0.24 -2.22
CA VAL A 42 -1.18 -0.95 -1.57
C VAL A 42 -0.38 -2.19 -1.96
N LEU A 43 0.04 -2.95 -0.96
CA LEU A 43 0.56 -4.30 -1.11
C LEU A 43 -0.46 -5.28 -0.53
N ALA A 44 -1.00 -6.16 -1.37
CA ALA A 44 -1.87 -7.23 -0.94
C ALA A 44 -1.22 -8.58 -1.24
N ARG A 45 -1.17 -9.47 -0.25
CA ARG A 45 -0.61 -10.82 -0.36
C ARG A 45 -1.64 -11.82 0.09
N ARG A 46 -1.91 -12.83 -0.72
CA ARG A 46 -2.84 -13.92 -0.42
C ARG A 46 -2.17 -15.24 -0.75
N ARG A 47 -2.24 -16.21 0.16
CA ARG A 47 -1.91 -17.61 -0.12
C ARG A 47 -3.19 -18.45 -0.06
N THR A 48 -3.20 -19.58 -0.76
CA THR A 48 -4.33 -20.50 -0.75
C THR A 48 -4.60 -20.97 0.68
N GLY A 49 -5.82 -20.74 1.19
CA GLY A 49 -6.21 -21.11 2.55
C GLY A 49 -5.85 -20.11 3.65
N GLU A 50 -5.20 -18.98 3.32
CA GLU A 50 -4.88 -17.91 4.27
C GLU A 50 -5.71 -16.64 4.02
N ALA A 51 -5.92 -15.86 5.07
CA ALA A 51 -6.50 -14.52 4.96
C ALA A 51 -5.58 -13.60 4.13
N GLU A 52 -6.17 -12.68 3.36
CA GLU A 52 -5.40 -11.69 2.61
C GLU A 52 -4.74 -10.69 3.57
N ASN A 53 -3.41 -10.59 3.48
CA ASN A 53 -2.63 -9.61 4.21
C ASN A 53 -2.50 -8.34 3.35
N LEU A 54 -2.96 -7.21 3.87
CA LEU A 54 -3.01 -5.94 3.15
C LEU A 54 -2.23 -4.86 3.90
N ILE A 55 -1.29 -4.24 3.20
CA ILE A 55 -0.56 -3.05 3.65
C ILE A 55 -0.98 -1.89 2.76
N ARG A 56 -1.38 -0.78 3.37
CA ARG A 56 -1.74 0.46 2.69
C ARG A 56 -0.93 1.58 3.30
N GLN A 57 -0.20 2.33 2.48
CA GLN A 57 0.56 3.49 2.95
C GLN A 57 0.45 4.65 1.96
N PRO A 58 0.43 5.90 2.46
CA PRO A 58 0.63 7.06 1.61
C PRO A 58 2.06 7.06 1.05
N LEU A 59 2.19 7.53 -0.19
CA LEU A 59 3.44 7.91 -0.81
C LEU A 59 3.69 9.38 -0.51
N SER A 60 4.95 9.72 -0.22
CA SER A 60 5.40 11.10 -0.26
C SER A 60 5.25 11.68 -1.67
N GLU A 61 5.23 13.01 -1.79
CA GLU A 61 5.19 13.68 -3.09
C GLU A 61 6.34 13.26 -4.01
N ILE A 62 7.53 13.02 -3.43
CA ILE A 62 8.72 12.58 -4.16
C ILE A 62 8.52 11.16 -4.67
N GLU A 63 8.09 10.22 -3.83
CA GLU A 63 7.82 8.83 -4.23
C GLU A 63 6.75 8.78 -5.33
N MET A 64 5.69 9.57 -5.19
CA MET A 64 4.62 9.66 -6.18
C MET A 64 5.12 10.20 -7.53
N LYS A 65 5.94 11.25 -7.52
CA LYS A 65 6.59 11.78 -8.73
C LYS A 65 7.48 10.74 -9.39
N VAL A 66 8.33 10.05 -8.62
CA VAL A 66 9.26 9.04 -9.14
C VAL A 66 8.50 7.89 -9.79
N VAL A 67 7.48 7.34 -9.12
CA VAL A 67 6.67 6.24 -9.70
C VAL A 67 5.96 6.70 -10.98
N THR A 68 5.36 7.88 -10.97
CA THR A 68 4.66 8.43 -12.14
C THR A 68 5.62 8.61 -13.31
N GLN A 69 6.80 9.20 -13.06
CA GLN A 69 7.83 9.40 -14.07
C GLN A 69 8.32 8.07 -14.66
N VAL A 70 8.63 7.07 -13.82
CA VAL A 70 9.06 5.75 -14.29
C VAL A 70 7.99 5.10 -15.17
N VAL A 71 6.71 5.22 -14.78
CA VAL A 71 5.59 4.71 -15.56
C VAL A 71 5.48 5.40 -16.91
N GLU A 72 5.54 6.74 -16.94
CA GLU A 72 5.48 7.54 -18.16
C GLU A 72 6.64 7.25 -19.11
N GLU A 73 7.87 7.13 -18.59
CA GLU A 73 9.07 6.81 -19.38
C GLU A 73 9.02 5.39 -19.96
N CYS A 74 8.50 4.43 -19.20
CA CYS A 74 8.40 3.04 -19.65
C CYS A 74 7.23 2.81 -20.61
N TYR A 75 6.17 3.62 -20.53
CA TYR A 75 4.92 3.42 -21.27
C TYR A 75 5.11 3.24 -22.79
N PRO A 76 5.87 4.08 -23.52
CA PRO A 76 6.06 3.90 -24.97
C PRO A 76 6.75 2.58 -25.32
N GLY A 77 7.66 2.12 -24.46
CA GLY A 77 8.32 0.83 -24.61
C GLY A 77 7.34 -0.33 -24.42
N LEU A 78 6.48 -0.24 -23.39
CA LEU A 78 5.49 -1.26 -23.07
C LEU A 78 4.35 -1.34 -24.10
N ALA A 79 3.89 -0.20 -24.62
CA ALA A 79 2.83 -0.11 -25.63
C ALA A 79 3.19 -0.86 -26.92
N ARG A 80 4.48 -0.95 -27.26
CA ARG A 80 4.98 -1.68 -28.44
C ARG A 80 4.86 -3.20 -28.31
N PHE A 81 4.78 -3.71 -27.08
CA PHE A 81 4.67 -5.16 -26.80
C PHE A 81 3.24 -5.57 -26.46
N GLY A 82 2.25 -4.92 -27.09
CA GLY A 82 0.83 -5.16 -26.88
C GLY A 82 0.51 -6.66 -26.82
N THR A 83 0.02 -7.08 -25.65
CA THR A 83 -0.43 -8.46 -25.33
C THR A 83 0.60 -9.54 -25.67
N VAL A 84 1.72 -9.58 -24.95
CA VAL A 84 2.54 -10.81 -24.93
C VAL A 84 1.65 -11.94 -24.38
N GLY A 85 1.49 -12.97 -25.21
CA GLY A 85 0.53 -14.05 -25.00
C GLY A 85 0.79 -14.84 -23.71
N ASP A 86 -0.26 -15.54 -23.28
CA ASP A 86 -0.26 -16.49 -22.17
C ASP A 86 0.85 -17.52 -22.38
N THR A 87 2.02 -17.25 -21.80
CA THR A 87 3.13 -18.21 -21.85
C THR A 87 2.91 -19.18 -20.70
N PRO A 88 2.72 -20.48 -20.96
CA PRO A 88 2.54 -21.47 -19.90
C PRO A 88 3.78 -21.46 -19.01
N GLY A 89 3.60 -21.38 -17.69
CA GLY A 89 4.70 -21.38 -16.75
C GLY A 89 4.22 -21.48 -15.29
N PRO A 90 5.12 -21.81 -14.35
CA PRO A 90 4.80 -21.99 -12.92
C PRO A 90 4.38 -20.70 -12.21
N GLY A 91 4.43 -19.56 -12.90
CA GLY A 91 3.94 -18.28 -12.39
C GLY A 91 3.67 -17.29 -13.51
N ARG A 92 2.72 -16.39 -13.25
CA ARG A 92 2.24 -15.38 -14.20
C ARG A 92 2.27 -14.01 -13.55
N VAL A 93 2.58 -13.00 -14.35
CA VAL A 93 2.48 -11.60 -13.98
C VAL A 93 1.43 -10.93 -14.86
N GLU A 94 0.51 -10.20 -14.24
CA GLU A 94 -0.32 -9.21 -14.90
C GLU A 94 0.16 -7.82 -14.49
N LEU A 95 0.55 -7.02 -15.46
CA LEU A 95 0.95 -5.64 -15.26
C LEU A 95 -0.07 -4.73 -15.95
N ARG A 96 -0.72 -3.88 -15.16
CA ARG A 96 -1.70 -2.89 -15.60
C ARG A 96 -1.07 -1.52 -15.44
N VAL A 97 -1.07 -0.72 -16.50
CA VAL A 97 -0.41 0.59 -16.52
C VAL A 97 -1.39 1.61 -17.09
N ALA A 98 -1.66 2.68 -16.35
CA ALA A 98 -2.62 3.71 -16.72
C ALA A 98 -2.09 5.11 -16.33
N PRO A 99 -1.05 5.61 -17.02
CA PRO A 99 -0.53 6.95 -16.76
C PRO A 99 -1.62 8.00 -17.03
N PRO A 100 -1.59 9.16 -16.36
CA PRO A 100 -2.50 10.26 -16.65
C PRO A 100 -2.47 10.66 -18.13
N GLY A 101 -3.64 10.81 -18.76
CA GLY A 101 -3.75 11.25 -20.16
C GLY A 101 -3.31 10.21 -21.21
N ARG A 102 -3.14 8.94 -20.83
CA ARG A 102 -2.79 7.84 -21.75
C ARG A 102 -3.81 6.70 -21.63
N ASP A 103 -3.96 5.93 -22.71
CA ASP A 103 -4.78 4.73 -22.69
C ASP A 103 -4.22 3.67 -21.72
N PRO A 104 -5.06 2.92 -21.01
CA PRO A 104 -4.58 1.84 -20.15
C PRO A 104 -3.98 0.69 -20.95
N LEU A 105 -2.86 0.13 -20.46
CA LEU A 105 -2.22 -1.07 -20.99
C LEU A 105 -2.35 -2.22 -20.01
N LEU A 106 -2.62 -3.41 -20.53
CA LEU A 106 -2.53 -4.68 -19.81
C LEU A 106 -1.49 -5.56 -20.48
N ILE A 107 -0.47 -5.96 -19.73
CA ILE A 107 0.62 -6.82 -20.18
C ILE A 107 0.58 -8.08 -19.33
N ARG A 108 0.67 -9.24 -19.97
CA ARG A 108 0.71 -10.54 -19.31
C ARG A 108 2.00 -11.25 -19.74
N TYR A 109 2.69 -11.87 -18.79
CA TYR A 109 3.92 -12.60 -19.07
C TYR A 109 4.19 -13.64 -17.99
N ALA A 110 4.94 -14.69 -18.33
CA ALA A 110 5.41 -15.65 -17.34
C ALA A 110 6.48 -15.02 -16.45
N VAL A 111 6.57 -15.43 -15.18
CA VAL A 111 7.65 -14.98 -14.27
C VAL A 111 9.06 -15.33 -14.77
N THR A 112 9.17 -16.32 -15.66
CA THR A 112 10.40 -16.77 -16.31
C THR A 112 10.68 -16.12 -17.66
N ALA A 113 9.79 -15.26 -18.16
CA ALA A 113 9.96 -14.60 -19.45
C ALA A 113 11.15 -13.63 -19.40
N ALA A 114 11.90 -13.54 -20.51
CA ALA A 114 12.94 -12.52 -20.66
C ALA A 114 12.27 -11.14 -20.82
N PRO A 115 12.37 -10.22 -19.85
CA PRO A 115 11.69 -8.94 -19.91
C PRO A 115 12.40 -7.98 -20.88
N SER A 116 11.63 -7.09 -21.50
CA SER A 116 12.20 -5.92 -22.18
C SER A 116 12.78 -4.94 -21.15
N LEU A 117 13.68 -4.04 -21.57
CA LEU A 117 14.26 -3.04 -20.67
C LEU A 117 13.20 -2.19 -19.95
N ALA A 118 12.14 -1.78 -20.67
CA ALA A 118 11.05 -1.00 -20.07
C ALA A 118 10.30 -1.80 -19.00
N LEU A 119 10.06 -3.10 -19.26
CA LEU A 119 9.42 -3.97 -18.29
C LEU A 119 10.32 -4.17 -17.06
N SER A 120 11.62 -4.44 -17.24
CA SER A 120 12.59 -4.60 -16.15
C SER A 120 12.68 -3.38 -15.24
N ARG A 121 12.74 -2.17 -15.84
CA ARG A 121 12.82 -0.92 -15.07
C ARG A 121 11.59 -0.70 -14.21
N LEU A 122 10.41 -0.89 -14.80
CA LEU A 122 9.15 -0.74 -14.06
C LEU A 122 9.01 -1.80 -12.97
N THR A 123 9.34 -3.06 -13.24
CA THR A 123 9.30 -4.12 -12.21
C THR A 123 10.27 -3.83 -11.07
N GLN A 124 11.48 -3.36 -11.38
CA GLN A 124 12.48 -3.02 -10.35
C GLN A 124 12.00 -1.87 -9.45
N ALA A 125 11.36 -0.85 -10.02
CA ALA A 125 10.78 0.25 -9.24
C ALA A 125 9.66 -0.27 -8.31
N LEU A 126 8.82 -1.19 -8.80
CA LEU A 126 7.77 -1.81 -7.99
C LEU A 126 8.32 -2.76 -6.92
N ASP A 127 9.41 -3.49 -7.19
CA ASP A 127 10.10 -4.32 -6.21
C ASP A 127 10.70 -3.47 -5.08
N GLY A 128 11.32 -2.34 -5.42
CA GLY A 128 11.81 -1.36 -4.44
C GLY A 128 10.69 -0.79 -3.58
N LEU A 129 9.55 -0.44 -4.20
CA LEU A 129 8.37 0.03 -3.47
C LEU A 129 7.80 -1.07 -2.57
N GLU A 130 7.68 -2.29 -3.06
CA GLU A 130 7.22 -3.44 -2.27
C GLU A 130 8.11 -3.68 -1.06
N ALA A 131 9.43 -3.68 -1.25
CA ALA A 131 10.40 -3.82 -0.16
C ALA A 131 10.25 -2.69 0.86
N ARG A 132 10.05 -1.44 0.41
CA ARG A 132 9.77 -0.29 1.28
C ARG A 132 8.49 -0.51 2.09
N LEU A 133 7.38 -0.89 1.45
CA LEU A 133 6.10 -1.15 2.12
C LEU A 133 6.18 -2.28 3.16
N VAL A 134 7.01 -3.28 2.92
CA VAL A 134 7.27 -4.36 3.89
C VAL A 134 8.17 -3.88 5.03
N ALA A 135 9.20 -3.08 4.74
CA ALA A 135 10.12 -2.56 5.75
C ALA A 135 9.45 -1.56 6.70
N THR A 136 8.54 -0.74 6.19
CA THR A 136 7.70 0.17 6.99
C THR A 136 6.44 -0.51 7.53
N ARG A 137 6.33 -1.85 7.44
CA ARG A 137 5.30 -2.58 8.14
C ARG A 137 5.55 -2.37 9.63
N VAL A 138 4.84 -1.42 10.21
CA VAL A 138 4.80 -1.30 11.64
C VAL A 138 4.05 -2.54 12.13
N THR A 139 4.80 -3.55 12.56
CA THR A 139 4.24 -4.77 13.15
C THR A 139 3.50 -4.33 14.39
N ARG A 140 2.18 -4.22 14.28
CA ARG A 140 1.34 -3.87 15.41
C ARG A 140 1.29 -5.06 16.35
N ASP A 141 1.83 -4.86 17.54
CA ASP A 141 1.61 -5.78 18.65
C ASP A 141 0.11 -5.81 18.96
N ASP A 142 -0.38 -6.98 19.38
CA ASP A 142 -1.72 -7.07 19.93
C ASP A 142 -1.74 -6.39 21.31
N LEU A 143 -2.14 -5.12 21.31
CA LEU A 143 -2.27 -4.29 22.50
C LEU A 143 -3.72 -4.20 22.99
N SER A 144 -4.60 -5.10 22.53
CA SER A 144 -6.03 -5.09 22.91
C SER A 144 -6.25 -5.27 24.43
N MET A 145 -5.41 -6.07 25.08
CA MET A 145 -5.43 -6.34 26.52
C MET A 145 -4.44 -5.48 27.32
N TRP A 146 -3.73 -4.55 26.66
CA TRP A 146 -2.73 -3.73 27.35
C TRP A 146 -3.40 -2.58 28.10
N GLU A 147 -3.14 -2.50 29.41
CA GLU A 147 -3.49 -1.34 30.23
C GLU A 147 -2.26 -0.42 30.36
N PRO A 148 -2.36 0.86 29.90
CA PRO A 148 -1.27 1.81 30.07
C PRO A 148 -0.90 2.00 31.54
N ALA A 149 0.40 1.96 31.85
CA ALA A 149 0.92 2.23 33.19
C ALA A 149 2.08 3.24 33.13
N ALA A 150 2.29 3.99 34.21
CA ALA A 150 3.42 4.92 34.30
C ALA A 150 4.77 4.19 34.07
N GLY A 151 5.61 4.77 33.22
CA GLY A 151 6.87 4.22 32.76
C GLY A 151 6.80 3.30 31.55
N ASP A 152 5.61 2.99 31.03
CA ASP A 152 5.47 2.29 29.74
C ASP A 152 6.00 3.18 28.61
N ARG A 153 6.82 2.61 27.72
CA ARG A 153 7.25 3.26 26.47
C ARG A 153 6.57 2.57 25.30
N VAL A 154 5.95 3.33 24.41
CA VAL A 154 5.27 2.80 23.22
C VAL A 154 5.61 3.62 21.99
N GLU A 155 5.71 2.93 20.85
CA GLU A 155 5.82 3.58 19.54
C GLU A 155 4.41 3.80 18.98
N LEU A 156 4.16 5.02 18.51
CA LEU A 156 2.89 5.40 17.87
C LEU A 156 2.92 5.10 16.36
N GLU A 157 1.75 5.11 15.72
CA GLU A 157 1.59 4.87 14.27
C GLU A 157 2.41 5.82 13.38
N ASP A 158 2.74 7.01 13.88
CA ASP A 158 3.58 7.98 13.18
C ASP A 158 5.09 7.82 13.47
N GLY A 159 5.47 6.77 14.20
CA GLY A 159 6.84 6.43 14.55
C GLY A 159 7.40 7.16 15.78
N ARG A 160 6.64 8.07 16.40
CA ARG A 160 7.08 8.73 17.64
C ARG A 160 7.05 7.74 18.80
N ILE A 161 8.12 7.72 19.59
CA ILE A 161 8.14 6.99 20.87
C ILE A 161 7.63 7.93 21.96
N VAL A 162 6.66 7.44 22.73
CA VAL A 162 6.13 8.17 23.89
C VAL A 162 6.31 7.37 25.17
N GLU A 163 6.58 8.08 26.27
CA GLU A 163 6.62 7.52 27.62
C GLU A 163 5.36 7.94 28.38
N VAL A 164 4.71 6.98 29.02
CA VAL A 164 3.57 7.23 29.90
C VAL A 164 4.09 7.80 31.22
N LEU A 165 3.81 9.06 31.49
CA LEU A 165 4.22 9.73 32.73
C LEU A 165 3.26 9.43 33.88
N SER A 166 1.96 9.46 33.60
CA SER A 166 0.92 9.18 34.59
C SER A 166 -0.38 8.73 33.94
N VAL A 167 -1.20 8.04 34.73
CA VAL A 167 -2.51 7.53 34.34
C VAL A 167 -3.50 7.92 35.43
N ALA A 168 -4.58 8.61 35.06
CA ALA A 168 -5.56 9.12 35.99
C ALA A 168 -7.00 8.87 35.52
N PRO A 169 -7.92 8.49 36.42
CA PRO A 169 -9.33 8.41 36.10
C PRO A 169 -9.91 9.82 35.86
N SER A 170 -10.72 9.95 34.81
CA SER A 170 -11.52 11.14 34.53
C SER A 170 -12.86 11.06 35.26
N PRO A 171 -13.43 12.21 35.71
CA PRO A 171 -14.79 12.28 36.24
C PRO A 171 -15.86 11.74 35.29
N GLU A 172 -15.57 11.73 33.98
CA GLU A 172 -16.48 11.23 32.94
C GLU A 172 -16.38 9.70 32.72
N GLY A 173 -15.60 8.99 33.56
CA GLY A 173 -15.44 7.54 33.51
C GLY A 173 -14.40 7.05 32.49
N ALA A 174 -13.76 7.94 31.74
CA ALA A 174 -12.63 7.63 30.87
C ALA A 174 -11.30 7.61 31.65
N VAL A 175 -10.29 6.90 31.17
CA VAL A 175 -8.93 6.97 31.73
C VAL A 175 -8.09 7.91 30.85
N VAL A 176 -7.45 8.90 31.48
CA VAL A 176 -6.57 9.86 30.82
C VAL A 176 -5.12 9.50 31.10
N VAL A 177 -4.31 9.49 30.06
CA VAL A 177 -2.90 9.18 30.07
C VAL A 177 -2.12 10.43 29.71
N HIS A 178 -1.20 10.82 30.58
CA HIS A 178 -0.22 11.87 30.31
C HIS A 178 1.02 11.23 29.70
N VAL A 179 1.41 11.69 28.52
CA VAL A 179 2.55 11.12 27.79
C VAL A 179 3.57 12.19 27.42
N GLN A 180 4.84 11.79 27.39
CA GLN A 180 5.97 12.58 26.90
C GLN A 180 6.48 12.03 25.58
N VAL A 181 6.84 12.89 24.64
CA VAL A 181 7.41 12.50 23.34
C VAL A 181 8.93 12.46 23.43
N GLY A 182 9.50 11.25 23.28
CA GLY A 182 10.93 11.01 23.43
C GLY A 182 11.48 11.58 24.75
N ASP A 183 12.72 12.07 24.71
CA ASP A 183 13.36 12.73 25.86
C ASP A 183 13.15 14.27 25.84
N GLY A 184 12.26 14.77 24.98
CA GLY A 184 12.00 16.19 24.79
C GLY A 184 10.95 16.76 25.74
N PRO A 185 10.75 18.09 25.77
CA PRO A 185 9.80 18.75 26.68
C PRO A 185 8.33 18.59 26.25
N ALA A 186 8.08 18.00 25.08
CA ALA A 186 6.74 17.87 24.52
C ALA A 186 5.93 16.81 25.28
N THR A 187 4.84 17.23 25.91
CA THR A 187 3.88 16.33 26.57
C THR A 187 2.46 16.63 26.15
N PHE A 188 1.59 15.63 26.19
CA PHE A 188 0.16 15.81 25.94
C PHE A 188 -0.66 14.79 26.73
N PHE A 189 -1.97 15.04 26.82
CA PHE A 189 -2.94 14.13 27.41
C PHE A 189 -3.74 13.43 26.32
N ILE A 190 -4.00 12.15 26.52
CA ILE A 190 -4.74 11.30 25.60
C ILE A 190 -5.57 10.29 26.39
N THR A 191 -6.66 9.78 25.85
CA THR A 191 -7.39 8.69 26.52
C THR A 191 -6.63 7.37 26.39
N ASP A 192 -6.82 6.45 27.33
CA ASP A 192 -6.24 5.11 27.28
C ASP A 192 -6.64 4.34 26.01
N ASN A 193 -7.90 4.45 25.60
CA ASN A 193 -8.41 3.86 24.37
C ASN A 193 -7.77 4.46 23.12
N GLU A 194 -7.60 5.79 23.08
CA GLU A 194 -6.96 6.42 21.94
C GLU A 194 -5.46 6.12 21.90
N LEU A 195 -4.80 6.02 23.06
CA LEU A 195 -3.41 5.57 23.14
C LEU A 195 -3.27 4.12 22.64
N ARG A 196 -4.14 3.19 23.06
CA ARG A 196 -4.16 1.82 22.51
C ARG A 196 -4.37 1.81 21.00
N ARG A 197 -5.25 2.70 20.50
CA ARG A 197 -5.53 2.81 19.05
C ARG A 197 -4.32 3.32 18.27
N LEU A 198 -3.56 4.26 18.82
CA LEU A 198 -2.39 4.85 18.15
C LEU A 198 -1.10 4.07 18.41
N ALA A 199 -1.03 3.28 19.48
CA ALA A 199 0.13 2.49 19.81
C ALA A 199 0.27 1.31 18.84
N VAL A 200 1.50 1.15 18.38
CA VAL A 200 1.91 0.07 17.49
C VAL A 200 2.57 -1.03 18.28
N ARG A 201 3.54 -0.73 19.13
CA ARG A 201 4.27 -1.74 19.91
C ARG A 201 4.79 -1.17 21.22
N LYS A 202 5.03 -2.05 22.18
CA LYS A 202 5.80 -1.69 23.38
C LYS A 202 7.28 -1.60 23.04
N VAL A 203 7.95 -0.62 23.63
CA VAL A 203 9.40 -0.42 23.50
C VAL A 203 10.04 -0.78 24.83
N ALA A 204 11.14 -1.54 24.77
CA ALA A 204 11.93 -1.82 25.97
C ALA A 204 12.46 -0.52 26.57
N LYS A 205 12.61 -0.52 27.90
CA LYS A 205 13.06 0.64 28.65
C LYS A 205 14.51 0.99 28.30
#